data_AF-D5A9M7-F1
#
_entry.id   AF-D5A9M7-F1
#
_cell.length_a   1.000
_cell.length_b   1.000
_cell.length_c   1.000
_cell.angle_alpha   90.00
_cell.angle_beta   90.00
_cell.angle_gamma   90.00
#
_symmetry.space_group_name_H-M   'P 1'
#
loop_
_entity.id
_entity.type
_entity.pdbx_description
1 polymer ?
#
loop_
_entity_poly.entity_id
_entity_poly.type
_entity_poly.pdbx_seq_one_letter_code
_entity_poly.pdbx_strand_id
1 'polypeptide(L)'
;MARAGLILLTVLVAFLAIWSLQEKLMATGAEDLVRPEFQVQKSMNGQGNLHSSQCPNACTTRCSKTQYRKPCMFYCQKCCKKCLCVPPGYYGNKQVCPCYNNWKTKRGGPKCP
;
A
#
# COMPACT_ATOMS: atom_id res chain seq x y z
N MET A 1 46.31 45.62 12.82
CA MET A 1 45.66 44.74 13.82
C MET A 1 44.13 44.87 13.79
N ALA A 2 43.54 46.07 13.87
CA ALA A 2 42.08 46.25 13.93
C ALA A 2 41.28 45.84 12.66
N ARG A 3 41.81 46.07 11.46
CA ARG A 3 41.11 45.74 10.20
C ARG A 3 41.06 44.23 9.90
N ALA A 4 42.10 43.50 10.31
CA ALA A 4 42.14 42.04 10.19
C ALA A 4 41.11 41.39 11.12
N GLY A 5 40.93 41.92 12.33
CA GLY A 5 39.89 41.48 13.27
C GLY A 5 38.47 41.72 12.73
N LEU A 6 38.23 42.86 12.07
CA LEU A 6 36.94 43.16 11.46
C LEU A 6 36.59 42.19 10.32
N ILE A 7 37.56 41.88 9.45
CA ILE A 7 37.35 40.92 8.35
C ILE A 7 37.07 39.51 8.91
N LEU A 8 37.84 39.08 9.92
CA LEU A 8 37.63 37.77 10.56
C LEU A 8 36.24 37.67 11.22
N LEU A 9 35.77 38.75 11.83
CA LEU A 9 34.45 38.83 12.46
C LEU A 9 33.33 38.80 11.40
N THR A 10 33.51 39.47 10.26
CA THR A 10 32.54 39.41 9.15
C THR A 10 32.47 38.01 8.50
N VAL A 11 33.59 37.31 8.35
CA VAL A 11 33.63 35.96 7.77
C VAL A 11 32.98 34.94 8.72
N LEU A 12 33.23 35.04 10.02
CA LEU A 12 32.60 34.17 11.03
C LEU A 12 31.08 34.34 11.08
N VAL A 13 30.59 35.58 11.03
CA VAL A 13 29.14 35.87 11.01
C VAL A 13 28.49 35.32 9.73
N ALA A 14 29.15 35.48 8.58
CA ALA A 14 28.65 34.91 7.32
C ALA A 14 28.58 33.38 7.36
N PHE A 15 29.58 32.71 7.94
CA PHE A 15 29.60 31.25 8.03
C PHE A 15 28.48 30.71 8.92
N LEU A 16 28.23 31.34 10.09
CA LEU A 16 27.11 30.95 10.97
C LEU A 16 25.73 31.19 10.31
N ALA A 17 25.59 32.26 9.52
CA ALA A 17 24.38 32.51 8.74
C ALA A 17 24.16 31.46 7.64
N ILE A 18 25.23 31.05 6.94
CA ILE A 18 25.17 30.02 5.90
C ILE A 18 24.88 28.63 6.49
N TRP A 19 25.43 28.28 7.65
CA TRP A 19 25.08 27.05 8.37
C TRP A 19 23.60 27.03 8.80
N SER A 20 23.06 28.19 9.20
CA SER A 20 21.63 28.33 9.53
C SER A 20 20.70 28.09 8.34
N LEU A 21 21.20 28.21 7.09
CA LEU A 21 20.41 27.92 5.88
C LEU A 21 20.31 26.41 5.58
N GLN A 22 21.28 25.59 6.00
CA GLN A 22 21.27 24.14 5.70
C GLN A 22 20.34 23.33 6.63
N GLU A 23 20.02 23.85 7.83
CA GLU A 23 19.13 23.17 8.79
C GLU A 23 17.63 23.34 8.46
N LYS A 24 17.24 24.34 7.64
CA LYS A 24 15.82 24.59 7.31
C LYS A 24 15.29 23.82 6.10
N LEU A 25 16.13 23.07 5.38
CA LEU A 25 15.68 22.21 4.27
C LEU A 25 15.15 20.84 4.73
N MET A 26 15.10 20.59 6.04
CA MET A 26 14.63 19.31 6.61
C MET A 26 13.53 19.47 7.69
N ALA A 27 12.98 20.68 7.88
CA ALA A 27 11.97 20.96 8.91
C ALA A 27 10.62 21.45 8.35
N THR A 28 10.18 20.89 7.23
CA THR A 28 8.75 20.86 6.85
C THR A 28 8.24 19.42 6.90
N GLY A 29 8.36 18.80 8.07
CA GLY A 29 7.51 17.68 8.46
C GLY A 29 6.24 18.23 9.08
N ALA A 30 5.37 18.84 8.28
CA ALA A 30 4.00 19.13 8.65
C ALA A 30 3.08 18.17 7.87
N GLU A 31 2.16 17.57 8.61
CA GLU A 31 1.24 16.54 8.20
C GLU A 31 0.22 17.02 7.15
N ASP A 32 -0.28 16.03 6.41
CA ASP A 32 -1.59 15.94 5.75
C ASP A 32 -1.65 16.04 4.20
N LEU A 33 -2.36 15.04 3.64
CA LEU A 33 -2.90 14.91 2.27
C LEU A 33 -2.00 14.37 1.14
N VAL A 34 -1.68 13.07 1.16
CA VAL A 34 -1.63 12.29 -0.10
C VAL A 34 -2.39 10.98 0.05
N ARG A 35 -3.70 11.05 -0.19
CA ARG A 35 -4.41 9.99 -0.90
C ARG A 35 -3.93 10.07 -2.36
N PRO A 36 -3.28 9.04 -2.93
CA PRO A 36 -3.17 8.99 -4.38
C PRO A 36 -4.55 8.65 -4.92
N GLU A 37 -5.32 9.66 -5.32
CA GLU A 37 -6.35 9.48 -6.33
C GLU A 37 -5.69 9.54 -7.71
N PHE A 38 -6.13 8.64 -8.59
CA PHE A 38 -5.87 8.55 -10.03
C PHE A 38 -4.69 7.64 -10.45
N GLN A 39 -4.92 6.53 -11.14
CA GLN A 39 -5.51 6.49 -12.47
C GLN A 39 -6.66 5.48 -12.59
N VAL A 40 -7.85 5.99 -12.88
CA VAL A 40 -8.92 5.25 -13.53
C VAL A 40 -8.45 4.99 -14.96
N GLN A 41 -7.77 3.87 -15.20
CA GLN A 41 -7.64 3.24 -16.51
C GLN A 41 -6.94 1.88 -16.37
N LYS A 42 -7.71 0.84 -16.03
CA LYS A 42 -7.44 -0.47 -16.62
C LYS A 42 -8.69 -1.33 -16.68
N SER A 43 -9.25 -1.34 -17.89
CA SER A 43 -9.77 -2.50 -18.61
C SER A 43 -10.77 -3.40 -17.89
N MET A 44 -11.90 -3.63 -18.56
CA MET A 44 -12.95 -4.62 -18.29
C MET A 44 -12.38 -6.06 -18.19
N ASN A 45 -11.59 -6.35 -17.15
CA ASN A 45 -11.00 -7.66 -16.86
C ASN A 45 -10.47 -7.74 -15.42
N GLY A 46 -11.32 -7.53 -14.41
CA GLY A 46 -11.16 -8.09 -13.05
C GLY A 46 -9.77 -8.07 -12.40
N GLN A 47 -8.95 -7.05 -12.65
CA GLN A 47 -7.62 -6.89 -12.08
C GLN A 47 -7.79 -6.27 -10.69
N GLY A 48 -7.75 -7.10 -9.65
CA GLY A 48 -7.63 -6.55 -8.31
C GLY A 48 -6.27 -5.88 -8.11
N ASN A 49 -6.20 -5.01 -7.11
CA ASN A 49 -5.01 -4.20 -6.79
C ASN A 49 -3.91 -5.01 -6.06
N LEU A 50 -4.07 -6.32 -5.91
CA LEU A 50 -3.20 -7.16 -5.10
C LEU A 50 -2.16 -7.86 -5.97
N HIS A 51 -0.89 -7.84 -5.56
CA HIS A 51 0.13 -8.64 -6.24
C HIS A 51 0.04 -10.12 -5.84
N SER A 52 0.42 -11.05 -6.73
CA SER A 52 0.38 -12.50 -6.45
C SER A 52 1.17 -12.89 -5.20
N SER A 53 2.24 -12.15 -4.88
CA SER A 53 3.05 -12.35 -3.67
C SER A 53 2.32 -11.98 -2.38
N GLN A 54 1.29 -11.14 -2.43
CA GLN A 54 0.51 -10.69 -1.28
C GLN A 54 -0.70 -11.59 -0.99
N CYS A 55 -1.05 -12.48 -1.92
CA CYS A 55 -2.14 -13.44 -1.76
C CYS A 55 -2.07 -14.30 -0.46
N PRO A 56 -0.90 -14.81 -0.03
CA PRO A 56 -0.82 -15.62 1.20
C PRO A 56 -1.28 -14.86 2.44
N ASN A 57 -0.92 -13.58 2.57
CA ASN A 57 -1.31 -12.76 3.71
C ASN A 57 -2.80 -12.39 3.65
N ALA A 58 -3.29 -11.95 2.48
CA ALA A 58 -4.71 -11.62 2.32
C ALA A 58 -5.62 -12.84 2.59
N CYS A 59 -5.23 -14.03 2.11
CA CYS A 59 -5.94 -15.26 2.40
C CYS A 59 -5.80 -15.71 3.87
N THR A 60 -4.70 -15.33 4.55
CA THR A 60 -4.51 -15.56 5.99
C THR A 60 -5.60 -14.88 6.77
N THR A 61 -5.83 -13.61 6.50
CA THR A 61 -6.95 -12.86 7.07
C THR A 61 -8.26 -13.50 6.67
N ARG A 62 -8.53 -13.69 5.37
CA ARG A 62 -9.83 -14.18 4.89
C ARG A 62 -10.27 -15.51 5.52
N CYS A 63 -9.32 -16.42 5.69
CA CYS A 63 -9.59 -17.76 6.20
C CYS A 63 -9.35 -17.90 7.71
N SER A 64 -9.15 -16.83 8.49
CA SER A 64 -8.70 -16.98 9.90
C SER A 64 -9.81 -17.46 10.85
N LYS A 65 -11.08 -17.21 10.53
CA LYS A 65 -12.23 -17.61 11.36
C LYS A 65 -12.95 -18.89 10.90
N THR A 66 -12.44 -19.57 9.87
CA THR A 66 -13.04 -20.83 9.41
C THR A 66 -12.46 -22.04 10.14
N GLN A 67 -13.31 -23.01 10.46
CA GLN A 67 -12.89 -24.33 10.95
C GLN A 67 -12.17 -25.13 9.84
N TYR A 68 -12.48 -24.85 8.57
CA TYR A 68 -11.90 -25.51 7.41
C TYR A 68 -10.72 -24.72 6.82
N ARG A 69 -9.74 -24.38 7.67
CA ARG A 69 -8.60 -23.51 7.35
C ARG A 69 -7.82 -23.96 6.12
N LYS A 70 -7.44 -25.24 6.04
CA LYS A 70 -6.63 -25.82 4.95
C LYS A 70 -7.32 -25.68 3.57
N PRO A 71 -8.55 -26.19 3.36
CA PRO A 71 -9.22 -26.04 2.08
C PRO A 71 -9.56 -24.57 1.76
N CYS A 72 -9.94 -23.76 2.76
CA CYS A 72 -10.16 -22.32 2.55
C CYS A 72 -8.91 -21.65 1.96
N MET A 73 -7.74 -21.91 2.55
CA MET A 73 -6.47 -21.38 2.06
C MET A 73 -6.17 -21.78 0.63
N PHE A 74 -6.34 -23.06 0.32
CA PHE A 74 -6.09 -23.59 -1.01
C PHE A 74 -6.94 -22.88 -2.08
N TYR A 75 -8.25 -22.77 -1.84
CA TYR A 75 -9.15 -22.12 -2.79
C TYR A 75 -8.94 -20.61 -2.83
N CYS A 76 -8.75 -19.95 -1.67
CA CYS A 76 -8.48 -18.51 -1.61
C CYS A 76 -7.24 -18.14 -2.43
N GLN A 77 -6.13 -18.85 -2.24
CA GLN A 77 -4.89 -18.57 -2.98
C GLN A 77 -5.05 -18.81 -4.48
N LYS A 78 -5.79 -19.86 -4.87
CA LYS A 78 -6.09 -20.13 -6.28
C LYS A 78 -6.91 -19.01 -6.92
N CYS A 79 -7.95 -18.54 -6.23
CA CYS A 79 -8.77 -17.42 -6.67
C CYS A 79 -7.98 -16.11 -6.71
N CYS A 80 -7.17 -15.86 -5.68
CA CYS A 80 -6.34 -14.67 -5.57
C CYS A 80 -5.29 -14.60 -6.68
N LYS A 81 -4.58 -15.69 -6.98
CA LYS A 81 -3.60 -15.69 -8.09
C LYS A 81 -4.25 -15.47 -9.45
N LYS A 82 -5.53 -15.84 -9.61
CA LYS A 82 -6.27 -15.62 -10.86
C LYS A 82 -6.84 -14.20 -10.98
N CYS A 83 -7.43 -13.71 -9.89
CA CYS A 83 -8.20 -12.47 -9.87
C CYS A 83 -7.45 -11.28 -9.27
N LEU A 84 -6.27 -11.52 -8.67
CA LEU A 84 -5.43 -10.53 -8.01
C LEU A 84 -6.20 -9.70 -6.96
N CYS A 85 -7.20 -10.31 -6.31
CA CYS A 85 -8.14 -9.65 -5.39
C CYS A 85 -8.59 -10.65 -4.32
N VAL A 86 -8.71 -10.20 -3.07
CA VAL A 86 -9.34 -10.94 -1.96
C VAL A 86 -10.31 -10.00 -1.24
N PRO A 87 -11.60 -10.38 -1.06
CA PRO A 87 -12.57 -9.55 -0.36
C PRO A 87 -12.18 -9.27 1.11
N PRO A 88 -12.51 -8.09 1.65
CA PRO A 88 -12.25 -7.75 3.04
C PRO A 88 -13.11 -8.56 4.01
N GLY A 89 -12.60 -8.74 5.23
CA GLY A 89 -13.23 -9.54 6.28
C GLY A 89 -13.10 -11.04 6.06
N TYR A 90 -13.83 -11.82 6.86
CA TYR A 90 -13.74 -13.29 6.87
C TYR A 90 -14.83 -13.96 6.02
N TYR A 91 -15.98 -13.30 5.89
CA TYR A 91 -17.18 -13.78 5.19
C TYR A 91 -17.77 -12.65 4.34
N GLY A 92 -18.58 -12.98 3.33
CA GLY A 92 -19.30 -11.97 2.52
C GLY A 92 -18.41 -11.07 1.66
N ASN A 93 -18.91 -9.88 1.29
CA ASN A 93 -18.17 -8.84 0.53
C ASN A 93 -17.59 -9.28 -0.82
N LYS A 94 -18.03 -10.41 -1.38
CA LYS A 94 -17.47 -10.94 -2.63
C LYS A 94 -17.70 -9.98 -3.80
N GLN A 95 -18.76 -9.17 -3.77
CA GLN A 95 -19.06 -8.14 -4.78
C GLN A 95 -17.94 -7.11 -4.97
N VAL A 96 -17.09 -6.90 -3.95
CA VAL A 96 -15.92 -6.01 -4.02
C VAL A 96 -14.88 -6.54 -5.04
N CYS A 97 -14.81 -7.85 -5.21
CA CYS A 97 -13.92 -8.51 -6.16
C CYS A 97 -14.75 -9.34 -7.16
N PRO A 98 -15.27 -8.75 -8.26
CA PRO A 98 -16.17 -9.44 -9.19
C PRO A 98 -15.61 -10.77 -9.74
N CYS A 99 -14.33 -10.82 -10.12
CA CYS A 99 -13.68 -12.06 -10.57
C CYS A 99 -13.71 -13.16 -9.49
N TYR A 100 -13.42 -12.79 -8.23
CA TYR A 100 -13.43 -13.71 -7.09
C TYR A 100 -14.86 -14.23 -6.80
N ASN A 101 -15.87 -13.36 -6.93
CA ASN A 101 -17.27 -13.71 -6.73
C ASN A 101 -17.83 -14.62 -7.82
N ASN A 102 -17.46 -14.34 -9.07
CA ASN A 102 -18.00 -14.99 -10.26
C ASN A 102 -17.30 -16.32 -10.56
N TRP A 103 -16.23 -16.66 -9.83
CA TRP A 103 -15.61 -17.98 -9.94
C TRP A 103 -16.51 -19.06 -9.33
N LYS A 104 -17.13 -19.85 -10.20
CA LYS A 104 -18.03 -20.96 -9.84
C LYS A 104 -17.38 -22.32 -10.08
N THR A 105 -17.90 -23.33 -9.39
CA THR A 105 -17.62 -24.74 -9.64
C THR A 105 -18.43 -25.22 -10.85
N LYS A 106 -18.16 -26.44 -11.36
CA LYS A 106 -18.95 -27.04 -12.45
C LYS A 106 -20.44 -27.21 -12.10
N ARG A 107 -20.78 -27.26 -10.81
CA ARG A 107 -22.16 -27.37 -10.30
C ARG A 107 -22.81 -26.00 -10.04
N GLY A 108 -22.18 -24.90 -10.46
CA GLY A 108 -22.70 -23.54 -10.28
C GLY A 108 -22.46 -22.91 -8.92
N GLY A 109 -22.11 -23.69 -7.88
CA GLY A 109 -21.80 -23.17 -6.55
C GLY A 109 -20.54 -22.30 -6.48
N PRO A 110 -20.37 -21.46 -5.44
CA PRO A 110 -19.20 -20.61 -5.27
C PRO A 110 -17.93 -21.45 -5.11
N LYS A 111 -16.87 -21.10 -5.85
CA LYS A 111 -15.57 -21.80 -5.79
C LYS A 111 -14.61 -21.15 -4.80
N CYS A 112 -14.71 -19.84 -4.62
CA CYS A 112 -13.84 -19.07 -3.74
C CYS A 112 -14.50 -18.86 -2.37
N PRO A 113 -13.73 -18.91 -1.27
CA PRO A 113 -14.25 -18.82 0.09
C PRO A 113 -14.86 -17.47 0.47
#